data_AF-L1L380-F1
#
_entry.id   AF-L1L380-F1
#
_cell.length_a   1.000
_cell.length_b   1.000
_cell.length_c   1.000
_cell.angle_alpha   90.00
_cell.angle_beta   90.00
_cell.angle_gamma   90.00
#
_symmetry.space_group_name_H-M   'P 1'
#
loop_
_entity.id
_entity.type
_entity.pdbx_description
1 polymer ?
#
loop_
_entity_poly.entity_id
_entity_poly.type
_entity_poly.pdbx_seq_one_letter_code
_entity_poly.pdbx_strand_id
1 'polypeptide(L)'
;MHEDQGHRGQGRFTLTETEHGHVWGRCAEVEGLFGEPQRGMYELFGWVPEGAEGAGTRGWVGDRVWLVPEDESLEEWLLEDAESLGTHPGTDGLVLTGLDGYLGPPEGHRGAVRVHDEYRWLGSCREFARVLPPKRVAPPLVLRGLAPGEELRRALAKGTRRALELEQAALEIQDDRGEPLTERLLWATVRAWHPSSHGTDLIDLELDGKYIRPVPEHARPVWERWFAGPPDAPGAWAGLDTRRRETWLALVRERACHRTHKDRPAGTAYELDGRFVTDVAGLYLALGEAVNGPGGYFGGCLAALDDCLRGTFGYTAPATLLWRDSATAREHLSQALTSDGLPFDFFTGILEALADGGMRVTLA
;
A
#
# COMPACT_ATOMS: atom_id res chain seq x y z
N MET A 1 -13.47 41.73 13.42
CA MET A 1 -12.26 40.90 13.39
C MET A 1 -12.38 39.92 14.53
N HIS A 2 -12.87 38.72 14.26
CA HIS A 2 -12.93 37.65 15.25
C HIS A 2 -11.85 36.66 14.91
N GLU A 3 -11.01 36.39 15.91
CA GLU A 3 -9.81 35.59 15.82
C GLU A 3 -10.14 34.13 15.51
N ASP A 4 -9.51 33.68 14.43
CA ASP A 4 -9.39 32.28 14.02
C ASP A 4 -8.38 31.59 14.95
N GLN A 5 -8.84 31.21 16.14
CA GLN A 5 -8.06 30.48 17.17
C GLN A 5 -8.45 28.99 17.25
N GLY A 6 -9.01 28.41 16.18
CA GLY A 6 -9.62 27.08 16.23
C GLY A 6 -8.80 25.90 15.72
N HIS A 7 -7.81 26.07 14.84
CA HIS A 7 -7.28 24.92 14.04
C HIS A 7 -5.75 24.76 14.03
N ARG A 8 -5.02 25.45 14.92
CA ARG A 8 -3.54 25.45 14.93
C ARG A 8 -2.88 24.46 15.92
N GLY A 9 -3.63 23.51 16.50
CA GLY A 9 -3.19 22.76 17.68
C GLY A 9 -3.19 21.23 17.63
N GLN A 10 -3.70 20.59 16.57
CA GLN A 10 -3.61 19.13 16.44
C GLN A 10 -2.52 18.81 15.42
N GLY A 11 -1.39 18.28 15.91
CA GLY A 11 -0.35 17.76 15.04
C GLY A 11 -0.89 16.56 14.26
N ARG A 12 -0.71 16.56 12.93
CA ARG A 12 -1.10 15.47 12.03
C ARG A 12 -0.50 14.13 12.44
N PHE A 13 0.69 14.17 13.05
CA PHE A 13 1.47 13.01 13.41
C PHE A 13 1.58 12.90 14.93
N THR A 14 1.30 11.70 15.44
CA THR A 14 1.51 11.35 16.84
C THR A 14 2.48 10.17 16.91
N LEU A 15 3.55 10.31 17.69
CA LEU A 15 4.47 9.21 17.98
C LEU A 15 4.01 8.53 19.27
N THR A 16 3.66 7.25 19.19
CA THR A 16 3.11 6.47 20.31
C THR A 16 3.93 5.19 20.51
N GLU A 17 4.13 4.76 21.75
CA GLU A 17 4.65 3.41 22.05
C GLU A 17 3.56 2.37 21.79
N THR A 18 3.90 1.26 21.12
CA THR A 18 2.91 0.23 20.75
C THR A 18 2.43 -0.64 21.92
N GLU A 19 3.20 -0.75 23.02
CA GLU A 19 2.86 -1.64 24.13
C GLU A 19 1.83 -1.03 25.10
N HIS A 20 2.08 0.17 25.60
CA HIS A 20 1.21 0.82 26.59
C HIS A 20 0.41 1.99 26.01
N GLY A 21 0.57 2.31 24.73
CA GLY A 21 -0.16 3.38 24.05
C GLY A 21 0.22 4.78 24.54
N HIS A 22 1.38 4.94 25.18
CA HIS A 22 1.79 6.23 25.70
C HIS A 22 2.34 7.11 24.57
N VAL A 23 1.99 8.40 24.61
CA VAL A 23 2.32 9.35 23.55
C VAL A 23 3.68 10.00 23.82
N TRP A 24 4.66 9.75 22.95
CA TRP A 24 5.97 10.40 22.98
C TRP A 24 5.90 11.86 22.55
N GLY A 25 5.02 12.22 21.63
CA GLY A 25 4.83 13.60 21.21
C GLY A 25 3.97 13.75 19.96
N ARG A 26 3.67 14.99 19.59
CA ARG A 26 2.87 15.33 18.40
C ARG A 26 3.53 16.41 17.56
N CYS A 27 3.50 16.28 16.25
CA CYS A 27 4.03 17.27 15.32
C CYS A 27 3.13 17.43 14.09
N ALA A 28 3.31 18.55 13.38
CA ALA A 28 2.56 18.82 12.15
C ALA A 28 3.28 18.26 10.90
N GLU A 29 4.60 18.07 10.98
CA GLU A 29 5.43 17.73 9.82
C GLU A 29 6.46 16.65 10.17
N VAL A 30 6.68 15.75 9.21
CA VAL A 30 7.64 14.65 9.29
C VAL A 30 8.44 14.58 8.00
N GLU A 31 9.73 14.88 8.09
CA GLU A 31 10.66 14.66 6.98
C GLU A 31 11.09 13.19 6.96
N GLY A 32 11.24 12.62 5.77
CA GLY A 32 11.58 11.21 5.57
C GLY A 32 10.39 10.25 5.53
N LEU A 33 9.15 10.74 5.72
CA LEU A 33 7.94 9.93 5.51
C LEU A 33 7.81 9.47 4.06
N PHE A 34 8.12 10.36 3.12
CA PHE A 34 8.14 10.08 1.70
C PHE A 34 9.58 9.95 1.19
N GLY A 35 9.77 9.04 0.25
CA GLY A 35 11.05 8.81 -0.39
C GLY A 35 11.08 7.47 -1.10
N GLU A 36 12.16 7.21 -1.83
CA GLU A 36 12.31 5.94 -2.56
C GLU A 36 12.64 4.79 -1.58
N PRO A 37 11.80 3.74 -1.54
CA PRO A 37 12.10 2.57 -0.72
C PRO A 37 13.32 1.83 -1.26
N GLN A 38 13.92 1.00 -0.42
CA GLN A 38 15.05 0.16 -0.82
C GLN A 38 14.55 -0.96 -1.74
N ARG A 39 14.79 -0.82 -3.04
CA ARG A 39 14.40 -1.77 -4.08
C ARG A 39 15.52 -2.76 -4.41
N GLY A 40 15.16 -4.02 -4.64
CA GLY A 40 16.02 -5.02 -5.27
C GLY A 40 16.28 -4.68 -6.74
N MET A 41 17.41 -5.12 -7.28
CA MET A 41 17.65 -5.11 -8.73
C MET A 41 17.79 -6.55 -9.22
N TYR A 42 17.21 -6.83 -10.38
CA TYR A 42 17.12 -8.17 -10.96
C TYR A 42 17.59 -8.09 -12.40
N GLU A 43 18.73 -8.72 -12.67
CA GLU A 43 19.29 -8.82 -14.02
C GLU A 43 18.85 -10.16 -14.62
N LEU A 44 18.09 -10.08 -15.71
CA LEU A 44 17.47 -11.19 -16.40
C LEU A 44 18.21 -11.41 -17.73
N PHE A 45 19.21 -12.28 -17.73
CA PHE A 45 20.12 -12.47 -18.86
C PHE A 45 19.53 -13.38 -19.94
N GLY A 46 19.82 -13.03 -21.20
CA GLY A 46 19.26 -13.73 -22.36
C GLY A 46 17.75 -13.59 -22.40
N TRP A 47 17.26 -12.39 -22.15
CA TRP A 47 15.83 -12.08 -22.07
C TRP A 47 15.15 -12.33 -23.41
N VAL A 48 14.08 -13.13 -23.39
CA VAL A 48 13.21 -13.40 -24.53
C VAL A 48 11.84 -12.84 -24.21
N PRO A 49 11.44 -11.69 -24.80
CA PRO A 49 10.14 -11.09 -24.54
C PRO A 49 9.01 -11.94 -25.11
N GLU A 50 7.89 -11.98 -24.41
CA GLU A 50 6.63 -12.56 -24.88
C GLU A 50 5.59 -11.43 -25.06
N GLY A 51 4.94 -11.38 -26.23
CA GLY A 51 3.96 -10.33 -26.57
C GLY A 51 4.55 -9.05 -27.17
N ALA A 52 3.67 -8.20 -27.71
CA ALA A 52 4.06 -6.97 -28.44
C ALA A 52 4.55 -5.83 -27.54
N GLU A 53 4.29 -5.92 -26.23
CA GLU A 53 4.65 -4.92 -25.21
C GLU A 53 5.49 -5.56 -24.09
N GLY A 54 6.36 -6.52 -24.43
CA GLY A 54 7.21 -7.18 -23.43
C GLY A 54 8.01 -6.16 -22.60
N ALA A 55 8.38 -6.53 -21.37
CA ALA A 55 9.00 -5.67 -20.35
C ALA A 55 10.33 -4.98 -20.73
N GLY A 56 10.78 -5.09 -21.99
CA GLY A 56 11.97 -4.42 -22.53
C GLY A 56 11.85 -2.90 -22.64
N THR A 57 10.66 -2.32 -22.51
CA THR A 57 10.48 -0.86 -22.43
C THR A 57 10.66 -0.35 -21.00
N ARG A 58 11.30 0.81 -20.85
CA ARG A 58 11.49 1.46 -19.56
C ARG A 58 10.15 1.94 -19.01
N GLY A 59 9.88 1.66 -17.74
CA GLY A 59 8.68 2.15 -17.05
C GLY A 59 8.17 1.20 -15.99
N TRP A 60 7.04 1.58 -15.39
CA TRP A 60 6.33 0.72 -14.43
C TRP A 60 5.73 -0.48 -15.14
N VAL A 61 5.99 -1.67 -14.60
CA VAL A 61 5.55 -2.94 -15.16
C VAL A 61 4.24 -3.38 -14.51
N GLY A 62 4.15 -3.26 -13.19
CA GLY A 62 2.96 -3.64 -12.44
C GLY A 62 3.20 -3.56 -10.93
N ASP A 63 2.11 -3.52 -10.16
CA ASP A 63 2.19 -3.57 -8.70
C ASP A 63 2.64 -4.95 -8.22
N ARG A 64 2.33 -5.99 -8.98
CA ARG A 64 2.63 -7.38 -8.65
C ARG A 64 3.22 -8.06 -9.87
N VAL A 65 4.52 -8.31 -9.84
CA VAL A 65 5.23 -9.04 -10.89
C VAL A 65 5.79 -10.32 -10.31
N TRP A 66 5.43 -11.44 -10.90
CA TRP A 66 5.81 -12.76 -10.44
C TRP A 66 6.99 -13.29 -11.25
N LEU A 67 8.01 -13.74 -10.52
CA LEU A 67 9.20 -14.42 -11.02
C LEU A 67 9.01 -15.92 -10.77
N VAL A 68 8.67 -16.67 -11.83
CA VAL A 68 8.37 -18.10 -11.77
C VAL A 68 9.61 -18.90 -12.20
N PRO A 69 10.31 -19.58 -11.28
CA PRO A 69 11.47 -20.39 -11.62
C PRO A 69 11.08 -21.62 -12.46
N GLU A 70 11.97 -22.07 -13.35
CA GLU A 70 11.78 -23.35 -14.06
C GLU A 70 12.01 -24.58 -13.14
N ASP A 71 12.72 -24.38 -12.03
CA ASP A 71 12.92 -25.42 -11.01
C ASP A 71 11.65 -25.56 -10.16
N GLU A 72 10.86 -26.60 -10.43
CA GLU A 72 9.60 -26.91 -9.73
C GLU A 72 9.78 -27.18 -8.22
N SER A 73 11.02 -27.30 -7.71
CA SER A 73 11.28 -27.39 -6.26
C SER A 73 11.27 -26.03 -5.56
N LEU A 74 11.25 -24.93 -6.32
CA LEU A 74 11.21 -23.57 -5.82
C LEU A 74 9.82 -22.97 -6.00
N GLU A 75 9.40 -22.19 -5.02
CA GLU A 75 8.21 -21.34 -5.12
C GLU A 75 8.52 -20.09 -5.95
N GLU A 76 7.47 -19.51 -6.54
CA GLU A 76 7.50 -18.24 -7.23
C GLU A 76 7.82 -17.06 -6.28
N TRP A 77 8.41 -16.01 -6.84
CA TRP A 77 8.78 -14.82 -6.07
C TRP A 77 8.01 -13.59 -6.55
N LEU A 78 7.35 -12.92 -5.62
CA LEU A 78 6.66 -11.67 -5.90
C LEU A 78 7.63 -10.49 -5.83
N LEU A 79 7.61 -9.67 -6.87
CA LEU A 79 8.22 -8.36 -6.92
C LEU A 79 7.11 -7.31 -6.93
N GLU A 80 6.97 -6.59 -5.82
CA GLU A 80 6.00 -5.51 -5.65
C GLU A 80 6.50 -4.20 -6.26
N ASP A 81 5.56 -3.40 -6.79
CA ASP A 81 5.80 -2.10 -7.40
C ASP A 81 6.96 -2.11 -8.42
N ALA A 82 6.94 -3.08 -9.33
CA ALA A 82 8.03 -3.40 -10.22
C ALA A 82 8.16 -2.40 -11.39
N GLU A 83 9.40 -2.03 -11.69
CA GLU A 83 9.77 -1.16 -12.80
C GLU A 83 10.85 -1.82 -13.66
N SER A 84 10.75 -1.64 -14.97
CA SER A 84 11.77 -1.98 -15.92
C SER A 84 12.71 -0.79 -16.12
N LEU A 85 14.00 -1.02 -15.90
CA LEU A 85 15.07 -0.07 -16.25
C LEU A 85 15.52 -0.25 -17.71
N GLY A 86 14.83 -1.11 -18.47
CA GLY A 86 15.13 -1.47 -19.85
C GLY A 86 16.26 -2.48 -19.97
N THR A 87 16.76 -2.64 -21.19
CA THR A 87 17.90 -3.50 -21.45
C THR A 87 19.21 -2.88 -20.94
N HIS A 88 20.06 -3.69 -20.36
CA HIS A 88 21.36 -3.26 -19.89
C HIS A 88 22.25 -2.84 -21.08
N PRO A 89 22.95 -1.70 -21.02
CA PRO A 89 23.80 -1.26 -22.14
C PRO A 89 24.87 -2.30 -22.48
N GLY A 90 24.80 -2.88 -23.68
CA GLY A 90 25.78 -3.84 -24.18
C GLY A 90 25.49 -5.32 -23.89
N THR A 91 24.32 -5.66 -23.33
CA THR A 91 23.85 -7.05 -23.21
C THR A 91 22.38 -7.18 -23.62
N ASP A 92 21.93 -8.41 -23.89
CA ASP A 92 20.52 -8.75 -24.12
C ASP A 92 19.78 -9.00 -22.78
N GLY A 93 20.23 -8.38 -21.69
CA GLY A 93 19.69 -8.57 -20.35
C GLY A 93 18.66 -7.50 -19.98
N LEU A 94 17.50 -7.89 -19.49
CA LEU A 94 16.50 -6.99 -18.93
C LEU A 94 16.83 -6.70 -17.46
N VAL A 95 16.69 -5.45 -17.01
CA VAL A 95 16.83 -5.09 -15.61
C VAL A 95 15.49 -4.68 -15.02
N LEU A 96 15.02 -5.43 -14.02
CA LEU A 96 13.86 -5.08 -13.21
C LEU A 96 14.31 -4.54 -11.85
N THR A 97 13.50 -3.66 -11.27
CA THR A 97 13.65 -3.20 -9.89
C THR A 97 12.29 -3.13 -9.20
N GLY A 98 12.25 -3.46 -7.92
CA GLY A 98 11.01 -3.48 -7.14
C GLY A 98 11.27 -3.91 -5.71
N LEU A 99 10.20 -4.12 -4.95
CA LEU A 99 10.27 -4.56 -3.56
C LEU A 99 10.03 -6.06 -3.51
N ASP A 100 10.93 -6.82 -2.88
CA ASP A 100 10.63 -8.23 -2.63
C ASP A 100 9.38 -8.35 -1.77
N GLY A 101 8.50 -9.28 -2.12
CA GLY A 101 7.43 -9.73 -1.26
C GLY A 101 7.97 -10.44 0.00
N TYR A 102 7.14 -11.26 0.64
CA TYR A 102 7.53 -11.92 1.89
C TYR A 102 8.79 -12.79 1.75
N LEU A 103 8.88 -13.56 0.66
CA LEU A 103 10.06 -14.33 0.28
C LEU A 103 10.59 -13.80 -1.05
N GLY A 104 11.90 -13.53 -1.08
CA GLY A 104 12.61 -13.22 -2.31
C GLY A 104 13.41 -14.44 -2.81
N PRO A 105 13.94 -14.36 -4.05
CA PRO A 105 14.78 -15.40 -4.62
C PRO A 105 15.97 -15.73 -3.71
N PRO A 106 16.34 -17.02 -3.55
CA PRO A 106 17.49 -17.43 -2.75
C PRO A 106 18.77 -16.68 -3.15
N GLU A 107 19.62 -16.36 -2.18
CA GLU A 107 20.88 -15.69 -2.45
C GLU A 107 21.74 -16.57 -3.38
N GLY A 108 22.24 -15.97 -4.47
CA GLY A 108 23.03 -16.69 -5.45
C GLY A 108 22.24 -17.56 -6.43
N HIS A 109 20.90 -17.53 -6.43
CA HIS A 109 20.12 -18.16 -7.49
C HIS A 109 20.56 -17.63 -8.87
N ARG A 110 20.66 -18.53 -9.84
CA ARG A 110 21.10 -18.27 -11.23
C ARG A 110 20.23 -18.96 -12.28
N GLY A 111 19.18 -19.66 -11.87
CA GLY A 111 18.34 -20.46 -12.75
C GLY A 111 17.50 -19.61 -13.72
N ALA A 112 16.88 -20.30 -14.68
CA ALA A 112 15.94 -19.69 -15.60
C ALA A 112 14.63 -19.31 -14.89
N VAL A 113 14.04 -18.20 -15.31
CA VAL A 113 12.83 -17.64 -14.71
C VAL A 113 11.93 -17.12 -15.83
N ARG A 114 10.63 -17.38 -15.74
CA ARG A 114 9.59 -16.73 -16.54
C ARG A 114 8.91 -15.65 -15.69
N VAL A 115 8.51 -14.55 -16.33
CA VAL A 115 8.00 -13.37 -15.63
C VAL A 115 6.61 -13.01 -16.13
N HIS A 116 5.67 -12.73 -15.23
CA HIS A 116 4.34 -12.22 -15.58
C HIS A 116 3.85 -11.11 -14.63
N ASP A 117 2.91 -10.29 -15.09
CA ASP A 117 2.33 -9.13 -14.37
C ASP A 117 0.92 -9.41 -13.83
N GLU A 118 0.62 -10.68 -13.52
CA GLU A 118 -0.73 -11.20 -13.20
C GLU A 118 -1.74 -11.24 -14.35
N TYR A 119 -1.47 -10.61 -15.50
CA TYR A 119 -2.40 -10.63 -16.65
C TYR A 119 -1.80 -11.33 -17.86
N ARG A 120 -0.48 -11.25 -18.04
CA ARG A 120 0.23 -11.82 -19.18
C ARG A 120 1.67 -12.20 -18.83
N TRP A 121 2.17 -13.21 -19.53
CA TRP A 121 3.59 -13.50 -19.58
C TRP A 121 4.33 -12.38 -20.30
N LEU A 122 5.35 -11.82 -19.66
CA LEU A 122 6.19 -10.74 -20.17
C LEU A 122 7.40 -11.28 -20.94
N GLY A 123 7.88 -12.45 -20.56
CA GLY A 123 9.03 -13.11 -21.16
C GLY A 123 9.75 -14.05 -20.20
N SER A 124 10.91 -14.54 -20.64
CA SER A 124 11.75 -15.45 -19.86
C SER A 124 13.24 -15.09 -19.97
N CYS A 125 14.02 -15.51 -18.98
CA CYS A 125 15.48 -15.42 -19.01
C CYS A 125 16.12 -16.77 -18.76
N ARG A 126 17.33 -16.96 -19.29
CA ARG A 126 18.11 -18.19 -19.11
C ARG A 126 18.96 -18.17 -17.86
N GLU A 127 19.37 -16.98 -17.43
CA GLU A 127 20.14 -16.78 -16.22
C GLU A 127 19.60 -15.55 -15.50
N PHE A 128 19.58 -15.63 -14.18
CA PHE A 128 19.00 -14.65 -13.27
C PHE A 128 20.05 -14.17 -12.27
N ALA A 129 20.14 -12.88 -12.00
CA ALA A 129 20.92 -12.38 -10.87
C ALA A 129 20.15 -11.34 -10.06
N ARG A 130 19.96 -11.62 -8.78
CA ARG A 130 19.47 -10.65 -7.79
C ARG A 130 20.65 -9.88 -7.21
N VAL A 131 20.65 -8.57 -7.41
CA VAL A 131 21.60 -7.64 -6.81
C VAL A 131 20.88 -6.94 -5.66
N LEU A 132 21.22 -7.33 -4.44
CA LEU A 132 20.70 -6.64 -3.26
C LEU A 132 21.30 -5.24 -3.20
N PRO A 133 20.47 -4.20 -2.96
CA PRO A 133 20.97 -2.86 -2.76
C PRO A 133 21.99 -2.86 -1.59
N PRO A 134 23.08 -2.09 -1.69
CA PRO A 134 24.01 -1.95 -0.58
C PRO A 134 23.25 -1.47 0.65
N LYS A 135 23.67 -1.90 1.84
CA LYS A 135 23.06 -1.50 3.12
C LYS A 135 23.16 0.02 3.28
N ARG A 136 22.19 0.76 2.75
CA ARG A 136 22.06 2.20 2.97
C ARG A 136 21.53 2.40 4.38
N VAL A 137 22.10 3.39 5.07
CA VAL A 137 21.44 3.93 6.26
C VAL A 137 20.19 4.63 5.73
N ALA A 138 19.00 4.16 6.13
CA ALA A 138 17.76 4.84 5.81
C ALA A 138 17.90 6.32 6.24
N PRO A 139 17.42 7.29 5.45
CA PRO A 139 17.43 8.67 5.88
C PRO A 139 16.68 8.77 7.22
N PRO A 140 17.18 9.57 8.19
CA PRO A 140 16.53 9.68 9.47
C PRO A 140 15.13 10.26 9.30
N LEU A 141 14.22 9.85 10.18
CA LEU A 141 12.88 10.40 10.27
C LEU A 141 12.95 11.63 11.19
N VAL A 142 12.60 12.81 10.69
CA VAL A 142 12.67 14.06 11.47
C VAL A 142 11.27 14.57 11.76
N LEU A 143 10.88 14.55 13.04
CA LEU A 143 9.62 15.12 13.51
C LEU A 143 9.85 16.62 13.78
N ARG A 144 9.34 17.48 12.90
CA ARG A 144 9.57 18.94 12.94
C ARG A 144 8.56 19.62 13.85
N GLY A 145 9.05 20.46 14.77
CA GLY A 145 8.18 21.18 15.71
C GLY A 145 7.36 20.25 16.61
N LEU A 146 7.96 19.13 17.04
CA LEU A 146 7.35 18.18 17.95
C LEU A 146 7.10 18.83 19.31
N ALA A 147 5.86 18.75 19.79
CA ALA A 147 5.50 18.98 21.19
C ALA A 147 5.78 17.67 21.96
N PRO A 148 6.84 17.59 22.79
CA PRO A 148 7.20 16.35 23.47
C PRO A 148 6.20 16.05 24.60
N GLY A 149 5.88 14.76 24.77
CA GLY A 149 5.17 14.24 25.95
C GLY A 149 6.07 14.21 27.19
N GLU A 150 5.47 13.96 28.36
CA GLU A 150 6.20 13.91 29.64
C GLU A 150 7.24 12.76 29.67
N GLU A 151 6.88 11.62 29.10
CA GLU A 151 7.72 10.44 28.94
C GLU A 151 8.95 10.76 28.10
N LEU A 152 8.75 11.43 26.96
CA LEU A 152 9.85 11.84 26.09
C LEU A 152 10.73 12.88 26.79
N ARG A 153 10.15 13.88 27.45
CA ARG A 153 10.93 14.86 28.24
C ARG A 153 11.81 14.18 29.28
N ARG A 154 11.27 13.18 30.01
CA ARG A 154 12.03 12.39 30.99
C ARG A 154 13.13 11.56 30.33
N ALA A 155 12.88 10.96 29.18
CA ALA A 155 13.87 10.21 28.40
C ALA A 155 15.03 11.12 27.94
N LEU A 156 14.70 12.25 27.32
CA LEU A 156 15.68 13.23 26.83
C LEU A 156 16.50 13.84 27.98
N ALA A 157 15.87 14.14 29.12
CA ALA A 157 16.56 14.67 30.30
C ALA A 157 17.53 13.66 30.92
N LYS A 158 17.23 12.35 30.87
CA LYS A 158 18.17 11.30 31.30
C LYS A 158 19.36 11.19 30.34
N GLY A 159 19.12 11.32 29.04
CA GLY A 159 20.16 11.35 28.00
C GLY A 159 21.05 10.10 27.91
N THR A 160 20.66 9.00 28.56
CA THR A 160 21.41 7.74 28.47
C THR A 160 21.00 6.98 27.21
N ARG A 161 21.92 6.19 26.64
CA ARG A 161 21.63 5.38 25.45
C ARG A 161 20.34 4.58 25.57
N ARG A 162 20.14 3.90 26.71
CA ARG A 162 18.93 3.12 26.98
C ARG A 162 17.67 3.98 27.07
N ALA A 163 17.74 5.19 27.61
CA ALA A 163 16.59 6.08 27.68
C ALA A 163 16.17 6.64 26.31
N LEU A 164 17.10 6.69 25.35
CA LEU A 164 16.88 7.18 23.98
C LEU A 164 16.47 6.07 23.00
N GLU A 165 16.43 4.81 23.45
CA GLU A 165 15.83 3.70 22.73
C GLU A 165 14.35 3.65 23.13
N LEU A 166 13.48 4.22 22.28
CA LEU A 166 12.02 4.26 22.49
C LEU A 166 11.32 2.96 22.09
N GLU A 167 12.11 1.94 21.75
CA GLU A 167 11.68 0.61 21.33
C GLU A 167 10.71 0.64 20.13
N GLN A 168 9.70 -0.22 20.12
CA GLN A 168 8.70 -0.28 19.06
C GLN A 168 7.69 0.86 19.24
N ALA A 169 7.57 1.69 18.21
CA ALA A 169 6.66 2.84 18.16
C ALA A 169 5.77 2.80 16.92
N ALA A 170 4.65 3.49 17.00
CA ALA A 170 3.77 3.80 15.89
C ALA A 170 3.83 5.31 15.64
N LEU A 171 4.08 5.70 14.39
CA LEU A 171 3.78 7.03 13.89
C LEU A 171 2.34 7.02 13.39
N GLU A 172 1.41 7.37 14.26
CA GLU A 172 0.00 7.54 13.94
C GLU A 172 -0.18 8.79 13.08
N ILE A 173 -0.96 8.66 12.00
CA ILE A 173 -1.20 9.68 11.00
C ILE A 173 -2.69 9.95 10.93
N GLN A 174 -3.07 11.21 11.11
CA GLN A 174 -4.45 11.67 11.02
C GLN A 174 -4.65 12.50 9.74
N ASP A 175 -5.89 12.64 9.31
CA ASP A 175 -6.25 13.64 8.31
C ASP A 175 -6.42 15.04 8.96
N ASP A 176 -6.63 16.06 8.14
CA ASP A 176 -6.82 17.45 8.56
C ASP A 176 -8.16 17.65 9.31
N ARG A 177 -9.03 16.64 9.32
CA ARG A 177 -10.26 16.61 10.13
C ARG A 177 -10.01 15.99 11.51
N GLY A 178 -8.79 15.52 11.78
CA GLY A 178 -8.39 14.85 13.03
C GLY A 178 -8.80 13.38 13.11
N GLU A 179 -9.25 12.79 11.99
CA GLU A 179 -9.64 11.38 11.94
C GLU A 179 -8.40 10.49 11.67
N PRO A 180 -8.31 9.30 12.29
CA PRO A 180 -7.25 8.34 11.98
C PRO A 180 -7.25 7.98 10.49
N LEU A 181 -6.10 8.16 9.83
CA LEU A 181 -5.88 7.78 8.45
C LEU A 181 -5.14 6.44 8.38
N THR A 182 -3.95 6.37 8.98
CA THR A 182 -3.09 5.18 8.99
C THR A 182 -1.98 5.33 10.03
N GLU A 183 -1.13 4.32 10.20
CA GLU A 183 0.05 4.36 11.06
C GLU A 183 1.29 3.76 10.39
N ARG A 184 2.48 4.21 10.79
CA ARG A 184 3.74 3.60 10.36
C ARG A 184 4.46 3.04 11.58
N LEU A 185 4.62 1.72 11.62
CA LEU A 185 5.39 1.04 12.65
C LEU A 185 6.89 1.24 12.40
N LEU A 186 7.62 1.52 13.48
CA LEU A 186 9.06 1.73 13.45
C LEU A 186 9.71 1.28 14.76
N TRP A 187 11.00 1.00 14.70
CA TRP A 187 11.83 0.94 15.90
C TRP A 187 12.50 2.29 16.08
N ALA A 188 12.12 3.02 17.12
CA ALA A 188 12.50 4.41 17.30
C ALA A 188 13.71 4.54 18.23
N THR A 189 14.86 4.96 17.67
CA THR A 189 16.00 5.42 18.48
C THR A 189 16.23 6.90 18.24
N VAL A 190 16.26 7.70 19.31
CA VAL A 190 16.57 9.13 19.23
C VAL A 190 18.05 9.32 18.87
N ARG A 191 18.29 10.03 17.78
CA ARG A 191 19.63 10.35 17.25
C ARG A 191 20.10 11.72 17.67
N ALA A 192 19.21 12.70 17.56
CA ALA A 192 19.45 14.08 17.94
C ALA A 192 18.12 14.78 18.24
N TRP A 193 18.18 15.86 19.00
CA TRP A 193 17.06 16.77 19.18
C TRP A 193 17.57 18.19 19.43
N HIS A 194 16.85 19.17 18.91
CA HIS A 194 17.20 20.59 19.07
C HIS A 194 15.93 21.43 19.23
N PRO A 195 16.01 22.63 19.84
CA PRO A 195 14.90 23.57 19.83
C PRO A 195 14.42 23.86 18.41
N SER A 196 13.11 23.81 18.20
CA SER A 196 12.52 24.02 16.88
C SER A 196 12.36 25.51 16.57
N SER A 197 12.44 25.88 15.29
CA SER A 197 12.08 27.23 14.83
C SER A 197 10.57 27.50 14.90
N HIS A 198 9.75 26.46 15.08
CA HIS A 198 8.29 26.55 15.09
C HIS A 198 7.69 27.00 16.43
N GLY A 199 8.47 27.04 17.52
CA GLY A 199 7.97 27.47 18.83
C GLY A 199 8.96 27.22 19.97
N THR A 200 8.77 27.94 21.08
CA THR A 200 9.71 27.93 22.22
C THR A 200 9.74 26.63 23.01
N ASP A 201 8.64 25.87 23.01
CA ASP A 201 8.50 24.60 23.72
C ASP A 201 8.49 23.37 22.78
N LEU A 202 8.85 23.59 21.51
CA LEU A 202 8.87 22.56 20.48
C LEU A 202 10.30 22.14 20.17
N ILE A 203 10.47 20.88 19.79
CA ILE A 203 11.77 20.32 19.38
C ILE A 203 11.69 19.74 17.98
N ASP A 204 12.79 19.78 17.24
CA ASP A 204 12.97 18.92 16.08
C ASP A 204 13.61 17.64 16.58
N LEU A 205 12.92 16.50 16.45
CA LEU A 205 13.38 15.19 16.92
C LEU A 205 13.83 14.34 15.74
N GLU A 206 15.09 13.91 15.75
CA GLU A 206 15.65 13.00 14.74
C GLU A 206 15.64 11.56 15.25
N LEU A 207 15.00 10.68 14.50
CA LEU A 207 14.94 9.23 14.76
C LEU A 207 15.70 8.47 13.69
N ASP A 208 16.33 7.34 14.06
CA ASP A 208 16.95 6.45 13.07
C ASP A 208 15.95 5.75 12.15
N GLY A 209 14.66 5.76 12.49
CA GLY A 209 13.57 5.29 11.64
C GLY A 209 13.72 3.83 11.23
N LYS A 210 14.35 2.99 12.05
CA LYS A 210 14.57 1.59 11.66
C LYS A 210 13.25 0.89 11.38
N TYR A 211 13.23 0.11 10.29
CA TYR A 211 12.06 -0.62 9.78
C TYR A 211 10.92 0.24 9.27
N ILE A 212 11.02 1.58 9.27
CA ILE A 212 10.06 2.39 8.54
C ILE A 212 10.31 2.22 7.04
N ARG A 213 9.26 1.85 6.30
CA ARG A 213 9.28 1.90 4.85
C ARG A 213 8.76 3.28 4.42
N PRO A 214 9.58 4.09 3.71
CA PRO A 214 9.10 5.37 3.22
C PRO A 214 7.98 5.14 2.21
N VAL A 215 7.05 6.09 2.15
CA VAL A 215 6.00 6.14 1.14
C VAL A 215 6.64 6.57 -0.19
N PRO A 216 6.53 5.78 -1.27
CA PRO A 216 7.09 6.15 -2.55
C PRO A 216 6.60 7.52 -3.05
N GLU A 217 7.45 8.27 -3.75
CA GLU A 217 7.11 9.63 -4.18
C GLU A 217 5.92 9.67 -5.15
N HIS A 218 5.73 8.63 -5.97
CA HIS A 218 4.59 8.54 -6.89
C HIS A 218 3.22 8.52 -6.16
N ALA A 219 3.21 8.05 -4.90
CA ALA A 219 2.02 7.95 -4.06
C ALA A 219 1.66 9.28 -3.38
N ARG A 220 2.59 10.24 -3.30
CA ARG A 220 2.39 11.53 -2.61
C ARG A 220 1.11 12.27 -3.03
N PRO A 221 0.73 12.39 -4.32
CA PRO A 221 -0.50 13.09 -4.69
C PRO A 221 -1.78 12.41 -4.16
N VAL A 222 -1.76 11.08 -3.99
CA VAL A 222 -2.88 10.34 -3.39
C VAL A 222 -2.92 10.58 -1.89
N TRP A 223 -1.76 10.55 -1.23
CA TRP A 223 -1.63 10.84 0.19
C TRP A 223 -2.07 12.26 0.55
N GLU A 224 -1.69 13.26 -0.24
CA GLU A 224 -2.09 14.65 -0.04
C GLU A 224 -3.61 14.82 -0.10
N ARG A 225 -4.30 14.08 -0.98
CA ARG A 225 -5.76 14.04 -1.02
C ARG A 225 -6.34 13.45 0.27
N TRP A 226 -5.79 12.34 0.74
CA TRP A 226 -6.24 11.69 1.97
C TRP A 226 -5.89 12.48 3.24
N PHE A 227 -4.81 13.26 3.23
CA PHE A 227 -4.51 14.22 4.30
C PHE A 227 -5.59 15.29 4.41
N ALA A 228 -6.20 15.73 3.30
CA ALA A 228 -7.35 16.65 3.36
C ALA A 228 -8.65 15.98 3.88
N GLY A 229 -8.65 14.65 4.00
CA GLY A 229 -9.76 13.82 4.45
C GLY A 229 -10.26 12.84 3.39
N PRO A 230 -11.18 11.93 3.75
CA PRO A 230 -11.81 11.01 2.79
C PRO A 230 -12.60 11.78 1.72
N PRO A 231 -12.79 11.20 0.52
CA PRO A 231 -13.65 11.79 -0.49
C PRO A 231 -15.10 11.89 0.01
N ASP A 232 -15.81 12.94 -0.38
CA ASP A 232 -17.23 13.13 -0.03
C ASP A 232 -18.19 12.50 -1.06
N ALA A 233 -17.67 12.03 -2.21
CA ALA A 233 -18.44 11.38 -3.27
C ALA A 233 -17.69 10.17 -3.85
N PRO A 234 -18.40 9.14 -4.37
CA PRO A 234 -17.77 7.98 -4.97
C PRO A 234 -16.99 8.32 -6.25
N GLY A 235 -16.08 7.45 -6.65
CA GLY A 235 -15.34 7.58 -7.92
C GLY A 235 -14.18 8.58 -7.89
N ALA A 236 -13.75 9.04 -6.71
CA ALA A 236 -12.59 9.94 -6.59
C ALA A 236 -11.26 9.30 -7.08
N TRP A 237 -11.22 7.96 -7.14
CA TRP A 237 -10.15 7.12 -7.66
C TRP A 237 -10.23 6.87 -9.17
N ALA A 238 -11.39 7.11 -9.80
CA ALA A 238 -11.66 6.68 -11.18
C ALA A 238 -10.69 7.29 -12.21
N GLY A 239 -10.27 8.54 -12.00
CA GLY A 239 -9.31 9.23 -12.89
C GLY A 239 -7.84 8.91 -12.63
N LEU A 240 -7.52 8.06 -11.65
CA LEU A 240 -6.15 7.65 -11.35
C LEU A 240 -5.71 6.49 -12.27
N ASP A 241 -4.42 6.43 -12.57
CA ASP A 241 -3.78 5.23 -13.12
C ASP A 241 -3.78 4.07 -12.11
N THR A 242 -3.55 2.85 -12.61
CA THR A 242 -3.58 1.62 -11.80
C THR A 242 -2.67 1.69 -10.58
N ARG A 243 -1.42 2.14 -10.73
CA ARG A 243 -0.44 2.26 -9.63
C ARG A 243 -0.96 3.16 -8.50
N ARG A 244 -1.60 4.28 -8.85
CA ARG A 244 -2.21 5.19 -7.88
C ARG A 244 -3.53 4.67 -7.31
N ARG A 245 -4.29 3.84 -8.04
CA ARG A 245 -5.46 3.12 -7.49
C ARG A 245 -5.04 2.10 -6.45
N GLU A 246 -3.93 1.39 -6.63
CA GLU A 246 -3.37 0.50 -5.61
C GLU A 246 -2.99 1.26 -4.33
N THR A 247 -2.34 2.42 -4.48
CA THR A 247 -2.07 3.33 -3.36
C THR A 247 -3.36 3.73 -2.63
N TRP A 248 -4.41 4.06 -3.38
CA TRP A 248 -5.71 4.44 -2.82
C TRP A 248 -6.35 3.27 -2.07
N LEU A 249 -6.33 2.07 -2.65
CA LEU A 249 -6.87 0.85 -2.03
C LEU A 249 -6.14 0.50 -0.74
N ALA A 250 -4.81 0.64 -0.70
CA ALA A 250 -4.02 0.42 0.51
C ALA A 250 -4.43 1.39 1.63
N LEU A 251 -4.60 2.68 1.33
CA LEU A 251 -5.05 3.67 2.33
C LEU A 251 -6.48 3.42 2.81
N VAL A 252 -7.39 3.06 1.90
CA VAL A 252 -8.77 2.70 2.24
C VAL A 252 -8.82 1.49 3.18
N ARG A 253 -8.02 0.45 2.90
CA ARG A 253 -7.88 -0.74 3.76
C ARG A 253 -7.31 -0.38 5.14
N GLU A 254 -6.18 0.31 5.18
CA GLU A 254 -5.52 0.72 6.43
C GLU A 254 -6.48 1.53 7.31
N ARG A 255 -7.16 2.52 6.72
CA ARG A 255 -8.16 3.33 7.41
C ARG A 255 -9.35 2.52 7.91
N ALA A 256 -9.79 1.51 7.17
CA ALA A 256 -10.89 0.65 7.58
C ALA A 256 -10.54 -0.21 8.81
N CYS A 257 -9.27 -0.60 8.98
CA CYS A 257 -8.81 -1.30 10.18
C CYS A 257 -8.88 -0.43 11.45
N HIS A 258 -8.78 0.89 11.30
CA HIS A 258 -8.92 1.84 12.41
C HIS A 258 -10.38 2.24 12.71
N ARG A 259 -11.36 1.64 12.02
CA ARG A 259 -12.78 2.00 12.12
C ARG A 259 -13.64 0.81 12.50
N THR A 260 -14.61 1.06 13.37
CA THR A 260 -15.71 0.12 13.57
C THR A 260 -16.74 0.32 12.48
N HIS A 261 -16.99 -0.73 11.70
CA HIS A 261 -18.07 -0.71 10.71
C HIS A 261 -19.37 -1.12 11.38
N LYS A 262 -20.44 -0.42 11.04
CA LYS A 262 -21.79 -0.83 11.40
C LYS A 262 -22.39 -1.53 10.20
N ASP A 263 -22.67 -2.81 10.35
CA ASP A 263 -23.29 -3.58 9.29
C ASP A 263 -24.68 -3.03 8.93
N ARG A 264 -24.95 -2.96 7.63
CA ARG A 264 -26.30 -2.69 7.15
C ARG A 264 -27.18 -3.92 7.32
N PRO A 265 -28.50 -3.76 7.52
CA PRO A 265 -29.41 -4.89 7.73
C PRO A 265 -29.39 -5.91 6.59
N ALA A 266 -29.69 -7.16 6.93
CA ALA A 266 -29.98 -8.19 5.93
C ALA A 266 -31.08 -7.73 4.95
N GLY A 267 -30.95 -8.11 3.68
CA GLY A 267 -31.83 -7.72 2.59
C GLY A 267 -31.49 -6.36 1.97
N THR A 268 -30.39 -5.71 2.39
CA THR A 268 -29.94 -4.45 1.78
C THR A 268 -29.69 -4.63 0.28
N ALA A 269 -30.11 -3.63 -0.51
CA ALA A 269 -29.78 -3.52 -1.92
C ALA A 269 -28.59 -2.57 -2.08
N TYR A 270 -27.53 -3.07 -2.69
CA TYR A 270 -26.34 -2.32 -3.05
C TYR A 270 -26.32 -2.04 -4.55
N GLU A 271 -25.64 -0.97 -4.93
CA GLU A 271 -25.40 -0.62 -6.33
C GLU A 271 -23.92 -0.35 -6.51
N LEU A 272 -23.31 -1.02 -7.50
CA LEU A 272 -21.93 -0.81 -7.90
C LEU A 272 -21.89 -0.18 -9.29
N ASP A 273 -21.14 0.91 -9.39
CA ASP A 273 -20.82 1.59 -10.65
C ASP A 273 -19.54 1.00 -11.24
N GLY A 274 -19.69 0.20 -12.31
CA GLY A 274 -18.62 -0.56 -12.92
C GLY A 274 -17.83 0.18 -14.01
N ARG A 275 -18.23 1.41 -14.38
CA ARG A 275 -17.71 2.12 -15.57
C ARG A 275 -16.19 2.28 -15.60
N PHE A 276 -15.55 2.32 -14.43
CA PHE A 276 -14.11 2.54 -14.28
C PHE A 276 -13.37 1.33 -13.70
N VAL A 277 -14.03 0.17 -13.61
CA VAL A 277 -13.41 -1.08 -13.12
C VAL A 277 -12.60 -1.71 -14.24
N THR A 278 -11.40 -1.20 -14.47
CA THR A 278 -10.47 -1.64 -15.53
C THR A 278 -9.25 -2.39 -14.99
N ASP A 279 -9.13 -2.51 -13.68
CA ASP A 279 -8.06 -3.20 -12.96
C ASP A 279 -8.59 -3.74 -11.63
N VAL A 280 -7.81 -4.61 -10.99
CA VAL A 280 -8.17 -5.26 -9.71
C VAL A 280 -8.39 -4.23 -8.60
N ALA A 281 -7.54 -3.21 -8.49
CA ALA A 281 -7.74 -2.12 -7.53
C ALA A 281 -9.08 -1.41 -7.73
N GLY A 282 -9.40 -1.02 -8.97
CA GLY A 282 -10.65 -0.36 -9.30
C GLY A 282 -11.87 -1.18 -8.93
N LEU A 283 -11.81 -2.51 -9.05
CA LEU A 283 -12.89 -3.39 -8.62
C LEU A 283 -13.14 -3.30 -7.11
N TYR A 284 -12.10 -3.48 -6.31
CA TYR A 284 -12.23 -3.45 -4.85
C TYR A 284 -12.60 -2.07 -4.32
N LEU A 285 -12.13 -1.00 -4.98
CA LEU A 285 -12.55 0.36 -4.68
C LEU A 285 -14.04 0.58 -5.00
N ALA A 286 -14.53 0.10 -6.14
CA ALA A 286 -15.94 0.19 -6.49
C ALA A 286 -16.84 -0.63 -5.54
N LEU A 287 -16.42 -1.83 -5.14
CA LEU A 287 -17.09 -2.66 -4.13
C LEU A 287 -17.13 -1.97 -2.77
N GLY A 288 -15.99 -1.43 -2.33
CA GLY A 288 -15.87 -0.67 -1.10
C GLY A 288 -16.80 0.53 -1.06
N GLU A 289 -16.90 1.28 -2.17
CA GLU A 289 -17.81 2.41 -2.28
C GLU A 289 -19.28 2.01 -2.33
N ALA A 290 -19.62 0.90 -2.99
CA ALA A 290 -20.98 0.37 -3.03
C ALA A 290 -21.49 0.00 -1.62
N VAL A 291 -20.65 -0.67 -0.82
CA VAL A 291 -21.04 -1.16 0.51
C VAL A 291 -20.93 -0.08 1.58
N ASN A 292 -19.81 0.64 1.62
CA ASN A 292 -19.44 1.52 2.73
C ASN A 292 -19.43 3.02 2.37
N GLY A 293 -19.82 3.38 1.15
CA GLY A 293 -19.87 4.76 0.70
C GLY A 293 -18.49 5.31 0.25
N PRO A 294 -18.40 6.61 -0.09
CA PRO A 294 -17.18 7.22 -0.62
C PRO A 294 -15.90 6.88 0.17
N GLY A 295 -14.88 6.36 -0.52
CA GLY A 295 -13.64 5.93 0.12
C GLY A 295 -13.81 4.75 1.10
N GLY A 296 -14.87 3.96 0.96
CA GLY A 296 -15.16 2.78 1.75
C GLY A 296 -14.34 1.57 1.33
N TYR A 297 -14.15 0.64 2.25
CA TYR A 297 -13.40 -0.61 2.05
C TYR A 297 -14.36 -1.81 2.01
N PHE A 298 -14.16 -2.73 1.07
CA PHE A 298 -14.84 -4.03 1.07
C PHE A 298 -14.01 -5.06 0.31
N GLY A 299 -12.91 -5.50 0.92
CA GLY A 299 -11.93 -6.41 0.32
C GLY A 299 -10.79 -5.69 -0.42
N GLY A 300 -9.70 -6.41 -0.62
CA GLY A 300 -8.55 -6.00 -1.45
C GLY A 300 -7.84 -7.18 -2.14
N CYS A 301 -8.40 -8.37 -1.97
CA CYS A 301 -8.06 -9.65 -2.62
C CYS A 301 -9.25 -10.60 -2.33
N LEU A 302 -9.30 -11.77 -2.97
CA LEU A 302 -10.42 -12.70 -2.80
C LEU A 302 -10.60 -13.16 -1.33
N ALA A 303 -9.49 -13.42 -0.63
CA ALA A 303 -9.53 -13.80 0.79
C ALA A 303 -10.07 -12.67 1.68
N ALA A 304 -9.62 -11.42 1.44
CA ALA A 304 -10.12 -10.28 2.19
C ALA A 304 -11.59 -9.96 1.88
N LEU A 305 -12.04 -10.22 0.65
CA LEU A 305 -13.45 -10.12 0.27
C LEU A 305 -14.30 -11.18 0.99
N ASP A 306 -13.86 -12.43 1.01
CA ASP A 306 -14.48 -13.52 1.77
C ASP A 306 -14.61 -13.17 3.26
N ASP A 307 -13.57 -12.61 3.88
CA ASP A 307 -13.65 -12.10 5.25
C ASP A 307 -14.66 -10.96 5.42
N CYS A 308 -14.70 -10.01 4.48
CA CYS A 308 -15.68 -8.92 4.51
C CYS A 308 -17.13 -9.43 4.40
N LEU A 309 -17.35 -10.50 3.63
CA LEU A 309 -18.66 -11.12 3.44
C LEU A 309 -19.14 -11.91 4.68
N ARG A 310 -18.26 -12.24 5.62
CA ARG A 310 -18.64 -12.87 6.91
C ARG A 310 -19.24 -11.88 7.91
N GLY A 311 -19.30 -10.59 7.59
CA GLY A 311 -19.89 -9.53 8.41
C GLY A 311 -18.85 -8.74 9.19
N THR A 312 -19.29 -7.69 9.91
CA THR A 312 -18.46 -6.67 10.61
C THR A 312 -17.72 -5.68 9.70
N PHE A 313 -18.03 -5.70 8.40
CA PHE A 313 -17.43 -4.83 7.38
C PHE A 313 -18.49 -4.03 6.60
N GLY A 314 -19.63 -3.72 7.22
CA GLY A 314 -20.72 -2.96 6.61
C GLY A 314 -21.78 -3.83 5.93
N TYR A 315 -21.64 -5.15 6.01
CA TYR A 315 -22.44 -6.13 5.29
C TYR A 315 -23.07 -7.16 6.24
N THR A 316 -24.32 -7.54 5.96
CA THR A 316 -24.96 -8.70 6.60
C THR A 316 -25.70 -9.49 5.52
N ALA A 317 -25.39 -10.79 5.44
CA ALA A 317 -26.07 -11.70 4.53
C ALA A 317 -27.52 -12.02 4.98
N PRO A 318 -28.43 -12.31 4.04
CA PRO A 318 -28.29 -12.19 2.58
C PRO A 318 -28.45 -10.74 2.10
N ALA A 319 -27.93 -10.41 0.92
CA ALA A 319 -28.16 -9.11 0.29
C ALA A 319 -28.22 -9.20 -1.25
N THR A 320 -28.44 -8.07 -1.92
CA THR A 320 -28.42 -7.98 -3.38
C THR A 320 -27.46 -6.90 -3.85
N LEU A 321 -26.79 -7.11 -4.99
CA LEU A 321 -25.91 -6.15 -5.63
C LEU A 321 -26.33 -5.97 -7.09
N LEU A 322 -26.73 -4.75 -7.46
CA LEU A 322 -26.86 -4.36 -8.86
C LEU A 322 -25.50 -3.85 -9.35
N TRP A 323 -24.85 -4.60 -10.24
CA TRP A 323 -23.57 -4.20 -10.83
C TRP A 323 -23.83 -3.62 -12.21
N ARG A 324 -23.78 -2.29 -12.32
CA ARG A 324 -23.91 -1.57 -13.59
C ARG A 324 -22.61 -1.56 -14.36
N ASP A 325 -22.70 -1.65 -15.68
CA ASP A 325 -21.54 -1.56 -16.57
C ASP A 325 -20.49 -2.66 -16.28
N SER A 326 -20.97 -3.85 -15.86
CA SER A 326 -20.08 -4.97 -15.50
C SER A 326 -19.27 -5.51 -16.69
N ALA A 327 -19.66 -5.15 -17.92
CA ALA A 327 -18.94 -5.52 -19.13
C ALA A 327 -17.48 -5.01 -19.12
N THR A 328 -17.23 -3.82 -18.55
CA THR A 328 -15.87 -3.27 -18.42
C THR A 328 -15.00 -4.17 -17.54
N ALA A 329 -15.48 -4.53 -16.35
CA ALA A 329 -14.75 -5.43 -15.47
C ALA A 329 -14.52 -6.81 -16.10
N ARG A 330 -15.52 -7.35 -16.81
CA ARG A 330 -15.37 -8.63 -17.52
C ARG A 330 -14.31 -8.55 -18.62
N GLU A 331 -14.29 -7.49 -19.41
CA GLU A 331 -13.30 -7.30 -20.48
C GLU A 331 -11.87 -7.27 -19.93
N HIS A 332 -11.66 -6.56 -18.81
CA HIS A 332 -10.33 -6.36 -18.25
C HIS A 332 -9.87 -7.45 -17.28
N LEU A 333 -10.79 -8.14 -16.60
CA LEU A 333 -10.46 -9.01 -15.47
C LEU A 333 -10.81 -10.48 -15.69
N SER A 334 -11.32 -10.87 -16.87
CA SER A 334 -11.57 -12.30 -17.14
C SER A 334 -10.33 -13.09 -17.55
N GLN A 335 -9.19 -12.42 -17.75
CA GLN A 335 -7.92 -13.07 -18.06
C GLN A 335 -6.88 -12.63 -17.03
N ALA A 336 -6.66 -13.48 -16.03
CA ALA A 336 -5.62 -13.32 -15.02
C ALA A 336 -4.80 -14.60 -14.92
N LEU A 337 -3.65 -14.49 -14.28
CA LEU A 337 -2.71 -15.57 -14.00
C LEU A 337 -2.58 -15.73 -12.48
N THR A 338 -2.65 -16.96 -12.00
CA THR A 338 -2.23 -17.31 -10.64
C THR A 338 -0.74 -17.03 -10.47
N SER A 339 -0.23 -17.11 -9.24
CA SER A 339 1.18 -16.82 -8.93
C SER A 339 2.17 -17.76 -9.65
N ASP A 340 1.77 -19.02 -9.90
CA ASP A 340 2.49 -20.00 -10.73
C ASP A 340 2.20 -19.86 -12.24
N GLY A 341 1.38 -18.88 -12.64
CA GLY A 341 1.15 -18.52 -14.02
C GLY A 341 0.06 -19.33 -14.74
N LEU A 342 -0.84 -19.99 -14.01
CA LEU A 342 -2.01 -20.67 -14.59
C LEU A 342 -3.14 -19.66 -14.86
N PRO A 343 -3.78 -19.72 -16.04
CA PRO A 343 -4.86 -18.80 -16.39
C PRO A 343 -6.12 -19.10 -15.58
N PHE A 344 -6.80 -18.03 -15.13
CA PHE A 344 -8.10 -18.11 -14.51
C PHE A 344 -8.95 -16.86 -14.79
N ASP A 345 -10.26 -17.00 -14.63
CA ASP A 345 -11.22 -15.90 -14.81
C ASP A 345 -11.49 -15.23 -13.45
N PHE A 346 -10.76 -14.14 -13.19
CA PHE A 346 -10.88 -13.41 -11.92
C PHE A 346 -12.26 -12.76 -11.77
N PHE A 347 -12.87 -12.25 -12.85
CA PHE A 347 -14.23 -11.72 -12.82
C PHE A 347 -15.25 -12.78 -12.37
N THR A 348 -15.16 -14.00 -12.91
CA THR A 348 -16.00 -15.12 -12.46
C THR A 348 -15.73 -15.48 -10.99
N GLY A 349 -14.47 -15.54 -10.56
CA GLY A 349 -14.11 -15.80 -9.16
C GLY A 349 -14.69 -14.78 -8.17
N ILE A 350 -14.80 -13.51 -8.58
CA ILE A 350 -15.46 -12.47 -7.77
C ILE A 350 -16.96 -12.73 -7.64
N LEU A 351 -17.63 -13.11 -8.73
CA LEU A 351 -19.07 -13.43 -8.69
C LEU A 351 -19.35 -14.65 -7.80
N GLU A 352 -18.49 -15.66 -7.85
CA GLU A 352 -18.55 -16.83 -6.98
C GLU A 352 -18.37 -16.45 -5.51
N ALA A 353 -17.31 -15.69 -5.19
CA ALA A 353 -17.07 -15.22 -3.83
C ALA A 353 -18.26 -14.41 -3.27
N LEU A 354 -18.80 -13.48 -4.05
CA LEU A 354 -19.98 -12.69 -3.66
C LEU A 354 -21.21 -13.59 -3.43
N ALA A 355 -21.45 -14.58 -4.30
CA ALA A 355 -22.57 -15.51 -4.17
C ALA A 355 -22.44 -16.41 -2.93
N ASP A 356 -21.25 -16.94 -2.67
CA ASP A 356 -20.93 -17.77 -1.49
C ASP A 356 -21.09 -16.97 -0.19
N GLY A 357 -20.74 -15.68 -0.24
CA GLY A 357 -20.99 -14.72 0.84
C GLY A 357 -22.46 -14.32 1.03
N GLY A 358 -23.39 -14.85 0.24
CA GLY A 358 -24.83 -14.55 0.32
C GLY A 358 -25.26 -13.25 -0.35
N MET A 359 -24.40 -12.67 -1.21
CA MET A 359 -24.71 -11.47 -1.99
C MET A 359 -25.13 -11.86 -3.41
N ARG A 360 -26.42 -11.75 -3.71
CA ARG A 360 -26.94 -12.07 -5.04
C ARG A 360 -26.66 -10.91 -6.01
N VAL A 361 -25.83 -11.15 -7.01
CA VAL A 361 -25.46 -10.16 -8.02
C VAL A 361 -26.42 -10.18 -9.21
N THR A 362 -26.84 -9.00 -9.66
CA THR A 362 -27.52 -8.78 -10.95
C THR A 362 -26.64 -7.88 -11.79
N LEU A 363 -26.27 -8.35 -12.98
CA LEU A 363 -25.46 -7.59 -13.94
C LEU A 363 -26.38 -6.75 -14.84
N ALA A 364 -26.05 -5.48 -15.03
CA ALA A 364 -26.86 -4.53 -15.81
C ALA A 364 -26.03 -3.67 -16.75
#